data_AF-A0A838TNX6-F1
#
_entry.id   AF-A0A838TNX6-F1
#
_cell.length_a   1.000
_cell.length_b   1.000
_cell.length_c   1.000
_cell.angle_alpha   90.00
_cell.angle_beta   90.00
_cell.angle_gamma   90.00
#
_symmetry.space_group_name_H-M   'P 1'
#
loop_
_entity.id
_entity.type
_entity.pdbx_description
1 polymer ?
#
loop_
_entity_poly.entity_id
_entity_poly.type
_entity_poly.pdbx_seq_one_letter_code
_entity_poly.pdbx_strand_id
1 'polypeptide(L)'
;MKIKSFFSILLLILIIVFSGCKKDPPAPPAAPAPGLPTLVTTAVTTITGTTAQSGGNITAEGGAAVTARGVCWSTAANPTTANSKTADGSGTGVFSSSITGLT
;
A
#
# COMPACT_ATOMS: atom_id res chain seq x y z
N MET A 1 -68.60 18.71 5.21
CA MET A 1 -67.34 18.89 5.97
C MET A 1 -66.43 17.65 5.85
N LYS A 2 -65.95 17.29 4.65
CA LYS A 2 -64.94 16.21 4.46
C LYS A 2 -63.97 16.46 3.29
N ILE A 3 -64.21 17.47 2.44
CA ILE A 3 -63.42 17.73 1.21
C ILE A 3 -62.04 18.37 1.48
N LYS A 4 -61.88 19.12 2.57
CA LYS A 4 -60.62 19.82 2.93
C LYS A 4 -59.52 18.87 3.42
N SER A 5 -59.91 17.76 4.05
CA SER A 5 -58.99 16.72 4.51
C SER A 5 -58.52 15.84 3.35
N PHE A 6 -59.39 15.54 2.38
CA PHE A 6 -59.02 14.80 1.16
C PHE A 6 -58.06 15.59 0.26
N PHE A 7 -58.24 16.90 0.10
CA PHE A 7 -57.31 17.74 -0.68
C PHE A 7 -55.95 17.89 0.02
N SER A 8 -55.94 17.94 1.36
CA SER A 8 -54.70 17.94 2.15
C SER A 8 -53.94 16.62 2.04
N ILE A 9 -54.65 15.47 2.06
CA ILE A 9 -54.06 14.14 1.85
C ILE A 9 -53.55 13.98 0.41
N LEU A 10 -54.27 14.49 -0.60
CA LEU A 10 -53.84 14.47 -2.00
C LEU A 10 -52.59 15.35 -2.24
N LEU A 11 -52.49 16.49 -1.55
CA LEU A 11 -51.32 17.37 -1.58
C LEU A 11 -50.12 16.76 -0.83
N LEU A 12 -50.37 16.01 0.26
CA LEU A 12 -49.32 15.30 1.02
C LEU A 12 -48.75 14.12 0.24
N ILE A 13 -49.60 13.37 -0.47
CA ILE A 13 -49.18 12.22 -1.30
C ILE A 13 -48.33 12.67 -2.49
N LEU A 14 -48.61 13.83 -3.08
CA LEU A 14 -47.83 14.39 -4.19
C LEU A 14 -46.39 14.75 -3.78
N ILE A 15 -46.15 15.14 -2.53
CA ILE A 15 -44.81 15.47 -1.99
C ILE A 15 -43.94 14.21 -1.82
N ILE A 16 -44.55 13.06 -1.56
CA ILE A 16 -43.82 11.78 -1.35
C ILE A 16 -43.30 11.23 -2.69
N VAL A 17 -43.93 11.58 -3.82
CA VAL A 17 -43.52 11.12 -5.17
C VAL A 17 -42.28 11.85 -5.71
N PHE A 18 -41.92 13.00 -5.16
CA PHE A 18 -40.72 13.75 -5.58
C PHE A 18 -39.42 13.37 -4.84
N SER A 19 -39.48 12.50 -3.82
CA SER A 19 -38.27 11.87 -3.25
C SER A 19 -37.83 10.67 -4.09
N GLY A 20 -37.66 10.88 -5.39
CA GLY A 20 -36.96 9.94 -6.25
C GLY A 20 -35.49 9.91 -5.82
N CYS A 21 -35.02 8.76 -5.33
CA CYS A 21 -33.60 8.53 -5.09
C CYS A 21 -32.85 8.77 -6.40
N LYS A 22 -32.03 9.82 -6.46
CA LYS A 22 -31.06 9.95 -7.55
C LYS A 22 -30.17 8.71 -7.46
N LYS A 23 -30.20 7.88 -8.50
CA LYS A 23 -29.23 6.79 -8.65
C LYS A 23 -27.88 7.46 -8.81
N ASP A 24 -27.05 7.42 -7.78
CA ASP A 24 -25.67 7.88 -7.89
C ASP A 24 -25.01 7.13 -9.06
N PRO A 25 -24.20 7.80 -9.90
CA PRO A 25 -23.38 7.10 -10.87
C PRO A 25 -22.59 6.00 -10.12
N PRO A 26 -22.44 4.79 -10.69
CA PRO A 26 -21.55 3.80 -10.10
C PRO A 26 -20.19 4.45 -9.91
N ALA A 27 -19.65 4.37 -8.69
CA ALA A 27 -18.29 4.84 -8.41
C ALA A 27 -17.33 4.26 -9.47
N PRO A 28 -16.29 5.00 -9.90
CA PRO A 28 -15.28 4.45 -10.79
C PRO A 28 -14.83 3.08 -10.27
N PRO A 29 -14.57 2.09 -11.13
CA PRO A 29 -14.03 0.82 -10.68
C PRO A 29 -12.82 1.12 -9.81
N ALA A 30 -12.87 0.66 -8.55
CA ALA A 30 -11.79 0.85 -7.60
C ALA A 30 -10.49 0.46 -8.30
N ALA A 31 -9.50 1.37 -8.29
CA ALA A 31 -8.20 1.09 -8.88
C ALA A 31 -7.70 -0.28 -8.37
N PRO A 32 -7.08 -1.11 -9.24
CA PRO A 32 -6.62 -2.43 -8.83
C PRO A 32 -5.72 -2.29 -7.58
N ALA A 33 -5.99 -3.11 -6.57
CA ALA A 33 -5.24 -3.08 -5.32
C ALA A 33 -3.73 -3.28 -5.62
N PRO A 34 -2.83 -2.50 -4.99
CA PRO A 34 -1.40 -2.70 -5.15
C PRO A 34 -1.00 -4.14 -4.79
N GLY A 35 -0.31 -4.81 -5.70
CA GLY A 35 0.41 -6.05 -5.47
C GLY A 35 1.76 -5.84 -4.77
N LEU A 36 2.49 -6.93 -4.59
CA LEU A 36 3.80 -6.91 -3.93
C LEU A 36 4.92 -6.48 -4.89
N PRO A 37 5.95 -5.77 -4.40
CA PRO A 37 7.14 -5.52 -5.18
C PRO A 37 7.87 -6.83 -5.49
N THR A 38 8.49 -6.89 -6.67
CA THR A 38 9.34 -8.01 -7.10
C THR A 38 10.79 -7.57 -7.09
N LEU A 39 11.68 -8.40 -6.53
CA LEU A 39 13.10 -8.12 -6.53
C LEU A 39 13.95 -9.39 -6.66
N VAL A 40 15.22 -9.19 -7.01
CA VAL A 40 16.26 -10.21 -6.94
C VAL A 40 17.31 -9.76 -5.92
N THR A 41 17.71 -10.65 -5.02
CA THR A 41 18.76 -10.38 -4.04
C THR A 41 20.12 -10.60 -4.67
N THR A 42 21.04 -9.65 -4.44
CA THR A 42 22.43 -9.79 -4.85
C THR A 42 23.16 -10.67 -3.85
N ALA A 43 23.93 -11.65 -4.33
CA ALA A 43 24.73 -12.53 -3.48
C ALA A 43 25.65 -11.72 -2.55
N VAL A 44 25.87 -12.26 -1.35
CA VAL A 44 26.74 -11.62 -0.36
C VAL A 44 28.19 -11.71 -0.82
N THR A 45 28.91 -10.59 -0.78
CA THR A 45 30.34 -10.49 -1.12
C THR A 45 31.10 -9.72 -0.06
N THR A 46 32.43 -9.62 -0.21
CA THR A 46 33.28 -8.75 0.64
C THR A 46 33.10 -9.03 2.13
N ILE A 47 33.05 -10.31 2.50
CA ILE A 47 32.81 -10.76 3.87
C ILE A 47 34.10 -10.60 4.69
N THR A 48 34.00 -9.93 5.84
CA THR A 48 35.06 -9.84 6.84
C THR A 48 34.56 -10.37 8.19
N GLY A 49 35.35 -10.24 9.25
CA GLY A 49 34.94 -10.67 10.59
C GLY A 49 33.72 -9.92 11.15
N THR A 50 33.47 -8.67 10.72
CA THR A 50 32.38 -7.84 11.26
C THR A 50 31.54 -7.13 10.18
N THR A 51 31.83 -7.36 8.90
CA THR A 51 31.16 -6.69 7.78
C THR A 51 30.89 -7.63 6.60
N ALA A 52 29.94 -7.23 5.76
CA ALA A 52 29.67 -7.86 4.47
C ALA A 52 29.02 -6.86 3.49
N GLN A 53 28.99 -7.16 2.19
CA GLN A 53 28.24 -6.41 1.19
C GLN A 53 27.14 -7.27 0.58
N SER A 54 25.97 -6.69 0.33
CA SER A 54 24.87 -7.31 -0.41
C SER A 54 24.02 -6.22 -1.08
N GLY A 55 22.74 -6.47 -1.30
CA GLY A 55 21.80 -5.54 -1.91
C GLY A 55 20.76 -6.28 -2.73
N GLY A 56 20.27 -5.64 -3.78
CA GLY A 56 19.33 -6.27 -4.69
C GLY A 56 18.95 -5.37 -5.84
N ASN A 57 18.05 -5.88 -6.67
CA ASN A 57 17.44 -5.16 -7.78
C ASN A 57 15.91 -5.30 -7.69
N ILE A 58 15.22 -4.19 -7.42
CA ILE A 58 13.76 -4.15 -7.43
C ILE A 58 13.30 -3.99 -8.87
N THR A 59 12.68 -5.02 -9.43
CA THR A 59 12.27 -5.08 -10.84
C THR A 59 10.85 -4.57 -11.07
N ALA A 60 10.01 -4.55 -10.04
CA ALA A 60 8.66 -4.02 -10.10
C ALA A 60 8.16 -3.55 -8.72
N GLU A 61 7.39 -2.47 -8.69
CA GLU A 61 6.83 -1.85 -7.47
C GLU A 61 5.52 -2.52 -7.03
N GLY A 62 4.91 -3.35 -7.88
CA GLY A 62 3.65 -4.03 -7.58
C GLY A 62 2.41 -3.14 -7.60
N GLY A 63 2.52 -1.82 -7.83
CA GLY A 63 1.36 -0.92 -7.93
C GLY A 63 1.25 0.10 -6.79
N ALA A 64 2.19 0.07 -5.84
CA ALA A 64 2.43 1.14 -4.88
C ALA A 64 3.91 1.48 -4.88
N ALA A 65 4.25 2.77 -4.70
CA ALA A 65 5.65 3.18 -4.68
C ALA A 65 6.40 2.56 -3.48
N VAL A 66 7.56 1.99 -3.76
CA VAL A 66 8.56 1.56 -2.78
C VAL A 66 9.17 2.82 -2.18
N THR A 67 8.86 3.08 -0.92
CA THR A 67 9.34 4.27 -0.21
C THR A 67 10.67 4.06 0.49
N ALA A 68 11.09 2.81 0.70
CA ALA A 68 12.35 2.44 1.30
C ALA A 68 12.85 1.07 0.81
N ARG A 69 14.16 0.92 0.67
CA ARG A 69 14.83 -0.36 0.39
C ARG A 69 16.14 -0.48 1.18
N GLY A 70 16.56 -1.72 1.40
CA GLY A 70 17.81 -2.03 2.10
C GLY A 70 17.87 -3.50 2.51
N VAL A 71 18.95 -3.88 3.17
CA VAL A 71 19.15 -5.21 3.75
C VAL A 71 18.98 -5.11 5.26
N CYS A 72 18.29 -6.09 5.84
CA CYS A 72 18.11 -6.26 7.27
C CYS A 72 18.93 -7.45 7.78
N TRP A 73 19.61 -7.30 8.92
CA TRP A 73 20.44 -8.35 9.51
C TRP A 73 20.43 -8.34 11.05
N SER A 74 20.88 -9.46 11.62
CA SER A 74 21.12 -9.66 13.05
C SER A 74 22.11 -10.80 13.24
N THR A 75 22.77 -10.87 14.39
CA THR A 75 23.54 -12.07 14.82
C THR A 75 22.63 -13.14 15.44
N ALA A 76 21.39 -12.79 15.76
CA ALA A 76 20.33 -13.74 16.10
C ALA A 76 19.57 -14.21 14.86
N ALA A 77 18.98 -15.40 14.93
CA ALA A 77 18.16 -15.96 13.85
C ALA A 77 16.90 -15.11 13.58
N ASN A 78 16.44 -15.15 12.32
CA ASN A 78 15.19 -14.51 11.86
C ASN A 78 15.13 -12.99 12.14
N PRO A 79 16.05 -12.19 11.57
CA PRO A 79 15.97 -10.74 11.70
C PRO A 79 14.65 -10.20 11.13
N THR A 80 14.17 -9.12 11.73
CA THR A 80 13.01 -8.34 11.29
C THR A 80 13.45 -6.91 11.01
N THR A 81 12.62 -6.13 10.33
CA THR A 81 12.92 -4.71 10.03
C THR A 81 13.06 -3.81 11.27
N ALA A 82 12.88 -4.33 12.49
CA ALA A 82 13.24 -3.66 13.74
C ALA A 82 14.73 -3.82 14.12
N ASN A 83 15.43 -4.80 13.55
CA ASN A 83 16.87 -5.03 13.74
C ASN A 83 17.72 -4.06 12.89
N SER A 84 19.03 -4.29 12.89
CA SER A 84 19.98 -3.57 12.05
C SER A 84 19.57 -3.65 10.58
N LYS A 85 19.62 -2.51 9.91
CA LYS A 85 19.24 -2.40 8.50
C LYS A 85 19.91 -1.20 7.83
N THR A 86 20.08 -1.29 6.53
CA THR A 86 20.49 -0.16 5.69
C THR A 86 19.28 0.66 5.23
N ALA A 87 19.55 1.84 4.68
CA ALA A 87 18.56 2.72 4.05
C ALA A 87 19.12 3.17 2.69
N ASP A 88 18.88 2.38 1.66
CA ASP A 88 19.54 2.48 0.35
C ASP A 88 18.64 3.14 -0.72
N GLY A 89 17.73 4.01 -0.27
CA GLY A 89 16.84 4.81 -1.11
C GLY A 89 15.43 4.21 -1.28
N SER A 90 14.78 4.58 -2.38
CA SER A 90 13.39 4.27 -2.72
C SER A 90 13.27 3.88 -4.20
N GLY A 91 12.10 3.37 -4.60
CA GLY A 91 11.75 2.98 -5.97
C GLY A 91 12.50 1.77 -6.52
N THR A 92 12.29 1.53 -7.82
CA THR A 92 12.90 0.42 -8.57
C THR A 92 14.41 0.58 -8.78
N GLY A 93 15.05 -0.50 -9.21
CA GLY A 93 16.43 -0.53 -9.64
C GLY A 93 17.37 -1.17 -8.63
N VAL A 94 18.67 -1.10 -8.96
CA VAL A 94 19.74 -1.73 -8.20
C VAL A 94 20.10 -0.88 -6.98
N PHE A 95 20.31 -1.54 -5.86
CA PHE A 95 20.88 -0.96 -4.64
C PHE A 95 21.95 -1.88 -4.05
N SER A 96 22.90 -1.28 -3.33
CA SER A 96 23.99 -1.97 -2.65
C SER A 96 23.97 -1.58 -1.17
N SER A 97 24.15 -2.57 -0.30
CA SER A 97 24.04 -2.41 1.15
C SER A 97 25.34 -2.80 1.83
N SER A 98 25.88 -1.91 2.65
CA SER A 98 27.00 -2.19 3.55
C SER A 98 26.51 -2.70 4.90
N ILE A 99 26.74 -3.98 5.15
CA ILE A 99 26.39 -4.68 6.38
C ILE A 99 27.57 -4.53 7.34
N THR A 100 27.31 -4.01 8.54
CA THR A 100 28.34 -3.74 9.56
C THR A 100 27.88 -4.21 10.94
N GLY A 101 28.81 -4.27 11.90
CA GLY A 101 28.50 -4.61 13.28
C GLY A 101 28.04 -6.07 13.47
N LEU A 102 28.60 -7.00 12.68
CA LEU A 102 28.36 -8.44 12.85
C LEU A 102 29.20 -8.96 14.02
N THR A 103 28.80 -8.63 15.24
CA THR A 103 29.45 -9.03 16.51
C THR A 103 28.49 -9.72 17.44
#